data_AF-A0A966TSW5-F1
#
_entry.id   AF-A0A966TSW5-F1
#
_cell.length_a   1.000
_cell.length_b   1.000
_cell.length_c   1.000
_cell.angle_alpha   90.00
_cell.angle_beta   90.00
_cell.angle_gamma   90.00
#
_symmetry.space_group_name_H-M   'P 1'
#
loop_
_entity.id
_entity.type
_entity.pdbx_description
1 polymer ?
#
loop_
_entity_poly.entity_id
_entity_poly.type
_entity_poly.pdbx_seq_one_letter_code
_entity_poly.pdbx_strand_id
1 'polypeptide(L)' 'PLGRLVKPEEDAEFAAYLCSRHADCFVGQVFPVSGGWAMR' A
#
# COMPACT_ATOMS: atom_id res chain seq x y z
N PRO A 1 3.31 0.99 14.93
CA PRO A 1 4.16 1.21 13.75
C PRO A 1 5.08 0.01 13.49
N LEU A 2 5.47 -0.23 12.24
CA LEU A 2 6.12 -1.45 11.72
C LEU A 2 7.50 -1.74 12.33
N GLY A 3 8.14 -0.75 12.97
CA GLY A 3 9.41 -0.94 13.69
C GLY A 3 10.64 -1.16 12.80
N ARG A 4 10.46 -1.10 11.48
CA ARG A 4 11.53 -1.16 10.46
C ARG A 4 11.12 -0.35 9.23
N LEU A 5 12.08 -0.11 8.34
CA LEU A 5 11.80 0.40 6.99
C LEU A 5 11.02 -0.65 6.18
N VAL A 6 10.06 -0.15 5.40
CA VAL A 6 9.38 -0.92 4.35
C VAL A 6 10.40 -1.23 3.26
N LYS A 7 10.33 -2.43 2.70
CA LYS A 7 11.19 -2.84 1.60
C LYS A 7 10.55 -2.44 0.26
N PRO A 8 11.36 -2.16 -0.78
CA PRO A 8 10.82 -1.80 -2.09
C PRO A 8 9.85 -2.83 -2.68
N GLU A 9 10.06 -4.11 -2.39
CA GLU A 9 9.20 -5.19 -2.90
C GLU A 9 7.79 -5.12 -2.31
N GLU A 10 7.66 -4.72 -1.06
CA GLU A 10 6.36 -4.60 -0.37
C GLU A 10 5.51 -3.48 -1.01
N ASP A 11 6.14 -2.37 -1.42
CA ASP A 11 5.48 -1.28 -2.16
C ASP A 11 5.10 -1.72 -3.58
N ALA A 12 5.99 -2.44 -4.26
CA ALA A 12 5.78 -2.91 -5.62
C ALA A 12 4.62 -3.93 -5.71
N GLU A 13 4.53 -4.85 -4.74
CA GLU A 13 3.44 -5.83 -4.65
C GLU A 13 2.09 -5.14 -4.47
N PHE A 14 2.01 -4.12 -3.61
CA PHE A 14 0.77 -3.37 -3.41
C PHE A 14 0.39 -2.53 -4.63
N ALA A 15 1.35 -1.90 -5.30
CA ALA A 15 1.11 -1.20 -6.56
C ALA A 15 0.61 -2.17 -7.66
N ALA A 16 1.20 -3.36 -7.77
CA ALA A 16 0.76 -4.38 -8.71
C ALA A 16 -0.68 -4.85 -8.42
N TYR A 17 -1.06 -5.00 -7.14
CA TYR A 17 -2.43 -5.29 -6.75
C TYR A 17 -3.42 -4.22 -7.22
N LEU A 18 -3.11 -2.93 -7.00
CA LEU A 18 -3.94 -1.80 -7.42
C LEU A 18 -4.09 -1.69 -8.95
N CYS A 19 -3.10 -2.13 -9.71
CA CYS A 19 -3.17 -2.21 -11.18
C CYS A 19 -3.90 -3.46 -11.71
N SER A 20 -4.39 -4.35 -10.83
CA SER A 20 -5.06 -5.58 -11.22
C SER A 20 -6.57 -5.47 -11.12
N ARG A 21 -7.29 -6.35 -11.84
CA ARG A 21 -8.76 -6.48 -11.77
C ARG A 21 -9.32 -6.70 -10.36
N HIS A 22 -8.49 -7.17 -9.42
CA HIS A 22 -8.93 -7.42 -8.04
C HIS A 22 -9.18 -6.11 -7.28
N ALA A 23 -8.67 -4.99 -7.79
CA ALA A 23 -8.80 -3.67 -7.21
C ALA A 23 -9.83 -2.78 -7.93
N ASP A 24 -10.61 -3.32 -8.88
CA ASP A 24 -11.58 -2.55 -9.68
C ASP A 24 -12.67 -1.85 -8.85
N CYS A 25 -12.89 -2.29 -7.60
CA CYS A 25 -13.81 -1.65 -6.67
C CYS A 25 -13.24 -0.37 -6.01
N PHE A 26 -11.96 -0.07 -6.21
CA PHE A 26 -11.30 1.11 -5.66
C PHE A 26 -11.16 2.20 -6.72
N VAL A 27 -11.71 3.38 -6.44
CA VAL A 27 -11.63 4.58 -7.28
C VAL A 27 -11.44 5.80 -6.39
N GLY A 28 -10.37 6.57 -6.63
CA GLY A 28 -10.10 7.84 -5.95
C GLY A 28 -9.63 7.72 -4.49
N GLN A 29 -9.50 6.51 -3.95
CA GLN A 29 -8.97 6.28 -2.60
C GLN A 29 -7.45 6.45 -2.53
N VAL A 30 -6.96 6.85 -1.35
CA VAL A 30 -5.54 6.93 -1.02
C VAL A 30 -5.24 5.90 0.07
N PHE A 31 -4.28 5.02 -0.20
CA PHE A 31 -3.85 3.97 0.73
C PHE A 31 -2.43 4.28 1.25
N PRO A 32 -2.26 4.61 2.55
CA PRO A 32 -0.94 4.95 3.07
C PRO A 32 -0.09 3.71 3.35
N VAL A 33 0.88 3.44 2.49
CA VAL A 33 1.91 2.41 2.72
C VAL A 33 3.04 3.00 3.56
N SER A 34 2.83 3.05 4.88
CA SER A 34 3.70 3.81 5.81
C SER A 34 4.08 3.03 7.07
N GLY A 35 3.88 1.71 7.09
CA GLY A 35 4.13 0.88 8.27
C GLY A 35 3.34 1.34 9.51
N GLY A 36 2.15 1.92 9.32
CA GLY A 36 1.34 2.48 10.39
C GLY A 36 1.86 3.79 10.99
N TRP A 37 2.76 4.51 10.30
CA TRP A 37 3.18 5.87 10.67
C TRP A 37 2.05 6.89 10.45
N ALA A 38 1.36 6.84 9.31
CA ALA A 38 0.34 7.82 8.96
C ALA A 38 -0.98 7.70 9.74
N MET A 39 -1.22 6.57 10.44
CA MET A 39 -2.41 6.35 11.28
C MET A 39 -2.15 6.61 12.77
N ARG A 40 -1.01 7.22 13.10
CA ARG A 40 -0.71 7.65 14.47
C ARG A 40 -1.06 9.12 14.68
#